data_AF-A0A841EY13-F1
#
_entry.id   AF-A0A841EY13-F1
#
_cell.length_a   1.000
_cell.length_b   1.000
_cell.length_c   1.000
_cell.angle_alpha   90.00
_cell.angle_beta   90.00
_cell.angle_gamma   90.00
#
_symmetry.space_group_name_H-M   'P 1'
#
loop_
_entity.id
_entity.type
_entity.pdbx_description
1 polymer ?
#
loop_
_entity_poly.entity_id
_entity_poly.type
_entity_poly.pdbx_seq_one_letter_code
_entity_poly.pdbx_strand_id
1 'polypeptide(L)'
;MRLFNKLFGKKESIPTEQSIDTPISEVQKDRESYLNVGQSIFPMIKSIDDPRILMVSKSNPLITETLSEGIVTCYALDTGDNYEMLSQSHLLNFGLTIEDIQQAAMRNLIKKVNENCQIGVIDLSEQNPEIKPFYQIEMDADFNPSMMLLDQFWETTAKDILKSDTIAVSIPAKNLLFFSDMKLMESFRTMRPIAKQMYEASISDGIALTNNTYIRKNGKWVLFLDTPEQMEELW
;
A
#
# COMPACT_ATOMS: atom_id res chain seq x y z
N MET A 1 -12.26 26.03 12.38
CA MET A 1 -12.50 25.95 10.92
C MET A 1 -11.47 26.65 10.03
N ARG A 2 -10.53 27.48 10.52
CA ARG A 2 -9.51 28.16 9.66
C ARG A 2 -8.17 27.41 9.47
N LEU A 3 -7.88 26.35 10.23
CA LEU A 3 -6.64 25.57 10.09
C LEU A 3 -6.67 24.54 8.93
N PHE A 4 -7.85 23.98 8.64
CA PHE A 4 -8.02 22.99 7.55
C PHE A 4 -7.64 23.54 6.17
N ASN A 5 -7.90 24.83 5.90
CA ASN A 5 -7.63 25.42 4.58
C ASN A 5 -6.13 25.60 4.29
N LYS A 6 -5.28 25.71 5.32
CA LYS A 6 -3.81 25.86 5.14
C LYS A 6 -3.11 24.54 4.83
N LEU A 7 -3.65 23.40 5.25
CA LEU A 7 -3.07 22.07 5.02
C LEU A 7 -3.54 21.42 3.70
N PHE A 8 -4.66 21.88 3.11
CA PHE A 8 -5.26 21.29 1.90
C PHE A 8 -5.28 22.22 0.68
N GLY A 9 -4.43 23.25 0.64
CA GLY A 9 -4.10 23.96 -0.60
C GLY A 9 -5.25 24.73 -1.27
N LYS A 10 -6.18 25.34 -0.52
CA LYS A 10 -7.05 26.38 -1.09
C LYS A 10 -6.48 27.78 -0.80
N LYS A 11 -6.16 28.51 -1.87
CA LYS A 11 -5.77 29.93 -1.85
C LYS A 11 -6.87 30.77 -1.19
N GLU A 12 -6.70 31.09 0.09
CA GLU A 12 -7.30 32.30 0.68
C GLU A 12 -6.16 33.29 0.94
N SER A 13 -6.07 34.29 0.07
CA SER A 13 -5.19 35.44 0.24
C SER A 13 -5.68 36.28 1.41
N ILE A 14 -5.06 36.12 2.58
CA ILE A 14 -5.08 37.15 3.62
C ILE A 14 -3.74 37.89 3.50
N PRO A 15 -3.74 39.20 3.19
CA PRO A 15 -2.50 39.95 3.02
C PRO A 15 -1.85 40.09 4.38
N THR A 16 -0.75 39.36 4.58
CA THR A 16 0.19 39.68 5.65
C THR A 16 1.18 40.63 4.98
N GLU A 17 1.36 41.83 5.53
CA GLU A 17 2.30 42.83 5.04
C GLU A 17 3.70 42.21 4.93
N GLN A 18 4.04 41.74 3.74
CA GLN A 18 5.40 41.36 3.39
C GLN A 18 6.07 42.62 2.83
N SER A 19 7.20 42.99 3.43
CA SER A 19 7.99 44.12 2.96
C SER A 19 8.33 43.94 1.49
N ILE A 20 8.19 45.02 0.72
CA ILE A 20 8.34 45.09 -0.74
C ILE A 20 9.75 44.65 -1.21
N ASP A 21 10.70 44.57 -0.28
CA ASP A 21 12.11 44.29 -0.55
C ASP A 21 12.50 42.81 -0.45
N THR A 22 11.56 41.90 -0.18
CA THR A 22 11.87 40.46 -0.14
C THR A 22 12.01 39.93 -1.58
N PRO A 23 13.17 39.43 -2.02
CA PRO A 23 13.34 38.86 -3.35
C PRO A 23 12.29 37.76 -3.60
N ILE A 24 11.64 37.77 -4.76
CA ILE A 24 10.63 36.77 -5.15
C ILE A 24 11.18 35.34 -5.03
N SER A 25 12.50 35.15 -5.22
CA SER A 25 13.20 33.88 -5.02
C SER A 25 13.25 33.40 -3.57
N GLU A 26 13.25 34.30 -2.58
CA GLU A 26 13.19 33.94 -1.15
C GLU A 26 11.76 33.60 -0.74
N VAL A 27 10.77 34.32 -1.26
CA VAL A 27 9.33 34.00 -1.08
C VAL A 27 8.94 32.68 -1.76
N GLN A 28 9.64 32.30 -2.84
CA GLN A 28 9.48 30.98 -3.49
C GLN A 28 10.15 29.86 -2.70
N LYS A 29 11.38 30.06 -2.20
CA LYS A 29 12.07 29.09 -1.33
C LYS A 29 11.32 28.79 -0.02
N ASP A 30 10.72 29.80 0.60
CA ASP A 30 9.90 29.62 1.80
C ASP A 30 8.59 28.88 1.52
N ARG A 31 8.14 28.81 0.26
CA ARG A 31 6.96 28.02 -0.13
C ARG A 31 7.32 26.59 -0.54
N GLU A 32 8.54 26.35 -1.02
CA GLU A 32 9.06 25.02 -1.37
C GLU A 32 9.38 24.14 -0.15
N SER A 33 9.60 24.75 1.02
CA SER A 33 9.95 24.05 2.27
C SER A 33 8.76 23.66 3.16
N TYR A 34 7.52 23.95 2.75
CA TYR A 34 6.33 23.41 3.42
C TYR A 34 5.99 22.04 2.84
N LEU A 35 6.35 20.98 3.57
CA LEU A 35 5.79 19.65 3.36
C LEU A 35 4.26 19.76 3.29
N ASN A 36 3.70 19.54 2.09
CA ASN A 36 2.27 19.44 1.93
C ASN A 36 1.86 18.08 2.48
N VAL A 37 1.62 18.03 3.80
CA VAL A 37 1.28 16.83 4.56
C VAL A 37 0.15 16.07 3.87
N GLY A 38 -0.86 16.77 3.33
CA GLY A 38 -1.97 16.13 2.62
C GLY A 38 -1.57 15.41 1.32
N GLN A 39 -0.48 15.80 0.66
CA GLN A 39 0.01 15.18 -0.58
C GLN A 39 1.15 14.17 -0.36
N SER A 40 1.61 14.05 0.87
CA SER A 40 2.81 13.27 1.21
C SER A 40 2.47 12.07 2.10
N ILE A 41 1.20 11.85 2.43
CA ILE A 41 0.77 10.68 3.21
C ILE A 41 0.39 9.53 2.26
N PHE A 42 0.91 8.33 2.51
CA PHE A 42 0.59 7.13 1.75
C PHE A 42 0.22 5.98 2.68
N PRO A 43 -0.71 5.10 2.27
CA PRO A 43 -0.99 3.88 2.99
C PRO A 43 0.05 2.81 2.61
N MET A 44 0.49 2.04 3.59
CA MET A 44 1.44 0.95 3.43
C MET A 44 0.90 -0.30 4.11
N ILE A 45 1.01 -1.45 3.45
CA ILE A 45 0.73 -2.73 4.09
C ILE A 45 1.97 -3.19 4.85
N LYS A 46 1.78 -3.66 6.07
CA LYS A 46 2.82 -4.23 6.93
C LYS A 46 2.34 -5.52 7.56
N SER A 47 3.27 -6.39 7.91
CA SER A 47 3.00 -7.50 8.83
C SER A 47 2.69 -6.95 10.21
N ILE A 48 1.74 -7.56 10.92
CA ILE A 48 1.48 -7.25 12.33
C ILE A 48 2.71 -7.50 13.22
N ASP A 49 3.61 -8.39 12.77
CA ASP A 49 4.84 -8.75 13.46
C ASP A 49 6.03 -7.86 13.06
N ASP A 50 5.81 -6.81 12.25
CA ASP A 50 6.88 -5.86 11.89
C ASP A 50 7.48 -5.26 13.18
N PRO A 51 8.80 -5.39 13.42
CA PRO A 51 9.42 -4.90 14.64
C PRO A 51 9.15 -3.42 14.89
N ARG A 52 8.98 -2.60 13.84
CA ARG A 52 8.66 -1.18 13.99
C ARG A 52 7.26 -0.97 14.53
N ILE A 53 6.31 -1.85 14.25
CA ILE A 53 4.97 -1.82 14.85
C ILE A 53 5.05 -2.27 16.30
N LEU A 54 5.78 -3.35 16.57
CA LEU A 54 5.90 -3.94 17.91
C LEU A 54 6.70 -3.07 18.90
N MET A 55 7.72 -2.34 18.42
CA MET A 55 8.61 -1.51 19.24
C MET A 55 7.99 -0.17 19.64
N VAL A 56 6.87 0.22 19.06
CA VAL A 56 6.26 1.52 19.38
C VAL A 56 5.72 1.50 20.80
N SER A 57 6.13 2.49 21.59
CA SER A 57 5.66 2.65 22.96
C SER A 57 4.14 2.69 23.01
N LYS A 58 3.54 2.05 24.02
CA LYS A 58 2.11 2.23 24.35
C LYS A 58 1.71 3.70 24.48
N SER A 59 2.65 4.60 24.77
CA SER A 59 2.42 6.04 24.91
C SER A 59 2.27 6.78 23.58
N ASN A 60 2.70 6.22 22.44
CA ASN A 60 2.58 6.88 21.13
C ASN A 60 2.40 5.85 20.00
N PRO A 61 1.32 5.06 20.01
CA PRO A 61 1.13 3.98 19.04
C PRO A 61 1.04 4.51 17.61
N LEU A 62 1.48 3.68 16.64
CA LEU A 62 1.27 3.94 15.22
C LEU A 62 -0.23 3.90 14.90
N ILE A 63 -0.60 4.62 13.85
CA ILE A 63 -1.95 4.57 13.30
C ILE A 63 -2.02 3.34 12.39
N THR A 64 -2.79 2.35 12.81
CA THR A 64 -2.92 1.07 12.10
C THR A 64 -4.38 0.63 12.00
N GLU A 65 -4.73 -0.02 10.90
CA GLU A 65 -6.03 -0.65 10.68
C GLU A 65 -5.84 -2.09 10.20
N THR A 66 -6.61 -3.02 10.75
CA THR A 66 -6.56 -4.42 10.31
C THR A 66 -7.09 -4.54 8.88
N LEU A 67 -6.27 -5.06 7.98
CA LEU A 67 -6.69 -5.38 6.61
C LEU A 67 -7.15 -6.83 6.48
N SER A 68 -6.37 -7.75 7.03
CA SER A 68 -6.66 -9.18 7.09
C SER A 68 -5.81 -9.82 8.20
N GLU A 69 -5.94 -11.13 8.38
CA GLU A 69 -5.13 -11.84 9.38
C GLU A 69 -3.63 -11.74 9.05
N GLY A 70 -2.84 -11.30 10.04
CA GLY A 70 -1.39 -11.13 9.92
C GLY A 70 -0.94 -9.84 9.23
N ILE A 71 -1.83 -9.04 8.63
CA ILE A 71 -1.46 -7.79 7.96
C ILE A 71 -2.34 -6.60 8.34
N VAL A 72 -1.70 -5.44 8.42
CA VAL A 72 -2.33 -4.17 8.75
C VAL A 72 -2.00 -3.12 7.70
N THR A 73 -2.91 -2.18 7.52
CA THR A 73 -2.63 -0.90 6.89
C THR A 73 -2.00 0.01 7.92
N CYS A 74 -0.91 0.64 7.54
CA CYS A 74 -0.32 1.76 8.27
C CYS A 74 -0.22 2.96 7.34
N TYR A 75 0.07 4.13 7.90
CA TYR A 75 0.23 5.35 7.12
C TYR A 75 1.64 5.90 7.30
N ALA A 76 2.26 6.31 6.20
CA ALA A 76 3.59 6.89 6.19
C ALA A 76 3.56 8.28 5.56
N LEU A 77 4.29 9.21 6.17
CA LEU A 77 4.60 10.52 5.62
C LEU A 77 5.90 10.41 4.81
N ASP A 78 5.81 10.73 3.53
CA ASP A 78 6.94 10.97 2.65
C ASP A 78 7.61 12.28 3.04
N THR A 79 8.88 12.23 3.44
CA THR A 79 9.68 13.42 3.79
C THR A 79 10.64 13.81 2.66
N GLY A 80 10.58 13.14 1.50
CA GLY A 80 11.51 13.27 0.39
C GLY A 80 12.70 12.31 0.52
N ASP A 81 13.37 12.32 1.67
CA ASP A 81 14.54 11.45 1.91
C ASP A 81 14.15 10.09 2.48
N ASN A 82 13.06 10.02 3.26
CA ASN A 82 12.60 8.81 3.95
C ASN A 82 11.08 8.81 4.15
N TYR A 83 10.55 7.63 4.51
CA TYR A 83 9.17 7.47 4.98
C TYR A 83 9.12 7.41 6.50
N GLU A 84 8.34 8.30 7.12
CA GLU A 84 8.06 8.31 8.56
C GLU A 84 6.67 7.73 8.85
N MET A 85 6.59 6.72 9.72
CA MET A 85 5.32 6.11 10.08
C MET A 85 4.49 7.04 10.98
N LEU A 86 3.23 7.28 10.62
CA LEU A 86 2.33 8.13 11.37
C LEU A 86 1.87 7.46 12.66
N SER A 87 1.81 8.28 13.71
CA SER A 87 1.44 7.88 15.07
C SER A 87 0.43 8.85 15.67
N GLN A 88 -0.10 8.53 16.84
CA GLN A 88 -1.06 9.40 17.55
C GLN A 88 -0.52 10.81 17.81
N SER A 89 0.77 10.97 18.10
CA SER A 89 1.37 12.31 18.27
C SER A 89 1.33 13.14 16.99
N HIS A 90 1.43 12.52 15.82
CA HIS A 90 1.36 13.23 14.54
C HIS A 90 -0.02 13.85 14.30
N LEU A 91 -1.11 13.17 14.70
CA LEU A 91 -2.47 13.71 14.65
C LEU A 91 -2.56 15.01 15.44
N LEU A 92 -2.04 15.02 16.67
CA LEU A 92 -2.06 16.19 17.54
C LEU A 92 -1.20 17.33 17.00
N ASN A 93 0.02 17.01 16.53
CA ASN A 93 0.96 18.00 16.03
C ASN A 93 0.47 18.68 14.75
N PHE A 94 -0.15 17.92 13.84
CA PHE A 94 -0.66 18.45 12.58
C PHE A 94 -2.12 18.91 12.66
N GLY A 95 -2.82 18.64 13.76
CA GLY A 95 -4.25 18.93 13.91
C GLY A 95 -5.12 18.15 12.92
N LEU A 96 -4.73 16.91 12.63
CA LEU A 96 -5.41 16.01 11.69
C LEU A 96 -6.27 14.98 12.43
N THR A 97 -7.33 14.50 11.80
CA THR A 97 -8.05 13.31 12.25
C THR A 97 -7.57 12.05 11.51
N ILE A 98 -7.99 10.87 11.98
CA ILE A 98 -7.69 9.61 11.29
C ILE A 98 -8.36 9.61 9.90
N GLU A 99 -9.57 10.14 9.79
CA GLU A 99 -10.28 10.26 8.52
C GLU A 99 -9.52 11.16 7.53
N ASP A 100 -8.93 12.27 7.99
CA ASP A 100 -8.10 13.13 7.14
C ASP A 100 -6.90 12.37 6.56
N ILE A 101 -6.23 11.56 7.39
CA ILE A 101 -5.11 10.72 7.00
C ILE A 101 -5.57 9.69 5.96
N GLN A 102 -6.64 8.95 6.24
CA GLN A 102 -7.21 7.95 5.34
C GLN A 102 -7.52 8.54 3.96
N GLN A 103 -8.23 9.66 3.93
CA GLN A 103 -8.61 10.32 2.67
C GLN A 103 -7.39 10.84 1.90
N ALA A 104 -6.41 11.41 2.60
CA ALA A 104 -5.16 11.85 1.98
C ALA A 104 -4.38 10.67 1.41
N ALA A 105 -4.18 9.62 2.21
CA ALA A 105 -3.49 8.39 1.86
C ALA A 105 -4.09 7.75 0.61
N MET A 106 -5.40 7.50 0.61
CA MET A 106 -6.06 6.83 -0.51
C MET A 106 -6.02 7.66 -1.78
N ARG A 107 -6.22 8.98 -1.70
CA ARG A 107 -6.07 9.88 -2.87
C ARG A 107 -4.66 9.81 -3.45
N ASN A 108 -3.64 9.84 -2.60
CA ASN A 108 -2.24 9.83 -3.04
C ASN A 108 -1.85 8.46 -3.63
N LEU A 109 -2.34 7.36 -3.05
CA LEU A 109 -2.20 6.02 -3.62
C LEU A 109 -2.84 5.93 -5.01
N ILE A 110 -4.10 6.36 -5.15
CA ILE A 110 -4.81 6.34 -6.44
C ILE A 110 -4.04 7.14 -7.50
N LYS A 111 -3.54 8.33 -7.13
CA LYS A 111 -2.71 9.14 -8.02
C LYS A 111 -1.47 8.38 -8.47
N LYS A 112 -0.71 7.80 -7.53
CA LYS A 112 0.52 7.04 -7.82
C LYS A 112 0.26 5.84 -8.71
N VAL A 113 -0.86 5.13 -8.49
CA VAL A 113 -1.29 4.01 -9.34
C VAL A 113 -1.58 4.46 -10.77
N ASN A 114 -2.32 5.55 -10.93
CA ASN A 114 -2.66 6.07 -12.26
C ASN A 114 -1.43 6.58 -13.04
N GLU A 115 -0.37 6.97 -12.34
CA GLU A 115 0.86 7.49 -12.95
C GLU A 115 1.83 6.36 -13.34
N ASN A 116 2.01 5.36 -12.47
CA ASN A 116 3.15 4.45 -12.56
C ASN A 116 2.79 2.95 -12.56
N CYS A 117 1.54 2.56 -12.28
CA CYS A 117 1.22 1.14 -12.13
C CYS A 117 1.20 0.41 -13.48
N GLN A 118 1.95 -0.68 -13.53
CA GLN A 118 1.99 -1.66 -14.61
C GLN A 118 1.67 -3.05 -14.07
N ILE A 119 1.25 -3.93 -14.96
CA ILE A 119 0.98 -5.33 -14.65
C ILE A 119 1.95 -6.17 -15.47
N GLY A 120 2.87 -6.82 -14.76
CA GLY A 120 3.82 -7.76 -15.35
C GLY A 120 3.21 -9.18 -15.41
N VAL A 121 3.73 -9.99 -16.32
CA VAL A 121 3.42 -11.41 -16.43
C VAL A 121 4.67 -12.20 -16.08
N ILE A 122 4.56 -13.10 -15.10
CA ILE A 122 5.60 -14.06 -14.78
C ILE A 122 5.24 -15.36 -15.49
N ASP A 123 5.98 -15.66 -16.55
CA ASP A 123 5.85 -16.88 -17.34
C ASP A 123 7.13 -17.73 -17.23
N LEU A 124 6.99 -18.93 -16.67
CA LEU A 124 8.09 -19.90 -16.53
C LEU A 124 7.88 -21.12 -17.43
N SER A 125 6.98 -21.03 -18.41
CA SER A 125 6.65 -22.15 -19.30
C SER A 125 7.84 -22.63 -20.14
N GLU A 126 8.82 -21.77 -20.41
CA GLU A 126 10.08 -22.16 -21.06
C GLU A 126 10.89 -23.18 -20.24
N GLN A 127 10.78 -23.13 -18.90
CA GLN A 127 11.48 -24.02 -17.98
C GLN A 127 10.66 -25.28 -17.68
N ASN A 128 9.33 -25.15 -17.63
CA ASN A 128 8.40 -26.25 -17.46
C ASN A 128 7.05 -25.93 -18.14
N PRO A 129 6.70 -26.60 -19.26
CA PRO A 129 5.47 -26.34 -19.99
C PRO A 129 4.16 -26.56 -19.21
N GLU A 130 4.20 -27.29 -18.09
CA GLU A 130 3.04 -27.49 -17.21
C GLU A 130 2.78 -26.27 -16.30
N ILE A 131 3.72 -25.34 -16.21
CA ILE A 131 3.57 -24.11 -15.45
C ILE A 131 2.70 -23.12 -16.22
N LYS A 132 1.68 -22.58 -15.53
CA LYS A 132 0.88 -21.48 -16.04
C LYS A 132 1.37 -20.15 -15.48
N PRO A 133 1.32 -19.07 -16.29
CA PRO A 133 1.76 -17.76 -15.86
C PRO A 133 0.87 -17.20 -14.76
N PHE A 134 1.44 -16.30 -13.97
CA PHE A 134 0.72 -15.47 -13.02
C PHE A 134 1.17 -14.02 -13.18
N TYR A 135 0.55 -13.10 -12.45
CA TYR A 135 0.74 -11.68 -12.66
C TYR A 135 1.44 -11.03 -11.47
N GLN A 136 2.12 -9.92 -11.73
CA GLN A 136 2.71 -9.08 -10.72
C GLN A 136 2.30 -7.62 -10.90
N ILE A 137 2.20 -6.89 -9.80
CA ILE A 137 2.07 -5.43 -9.83
C ILE A 137 3.47 -4.82 -9.82
N GLU A 138 3.68 -3.86 -10.72
CA GLU A 138 4.88 -3.04 -10.81
C GLU A 138 4.48 -1.58 -10.74
N MET A 139 4.63 -0.94 -9.57
CA MET A 139 4.30 0.48 -9.41
C MET A 139 5.45 1.26 -8.79
N ASP A 140 5.89 0.85 -7.60
CA ASP A 140 6.89 1.56 -6.81
C ASP A 140 7.49 0.58 -5.78
N ALA A 141 8.74 0.79 -5.40
CA ALA A 141 9.49 -0.13 -4.55
C ALA A 141 8.87 -0.34 -3.15
N ASP A 142 8.06 0.58 -2.65
CA ASP A 142 7.50 0.47 -1.29
C ASP A 142 5.98 0.28 -1.22
N PHE A 143 5.29 0.28 -2.37
CA PHE A 143 3.83 0.44 -2.41
C PHE A 143 3.07 -0.64 -3.18
N ASN A 144 3.76 -1.61 -3.79
CA ASN A 144 3.08 -2.67 -4.53
C ASN A 144 2.02 -3.41 -3.68
N PRO A 145 2.29 -3.80 -2.42
CA PRO A 145 1.28 -4.36 -1.52
C PRO A 145 0.07 -3.46 -1.26
N SER A 146 0.24 -2.13 -1.29
CA SER A 146 -0.84 -1.17 -1.06
C SER A 146 -1.94 -1.22 -2.11
N MET A 147 -1.69 -1.85 -3.27
CA MET A 147 -2.74 -2.15 -4.24
C MET A 147 -3.90 -2.94 -3.65
N MET A 148 -3.68 -3.75 -2.60
CA MET A 148 -4.74 -4.48 -1.91
C MET A 148 -5.85 -3.57 -1.35
N LEU A 149 -5.59 -2.27 -1.16
CA LEU A 149 -6.55 -1.30 -0.65
C LEU A 149 -7.48 -0.73 -1.73
N LEU A 150 -7.19 -0.96 -3.01
CA LEU A 150 -7.95 -0.41 -4.13
C LEU A 150 -9.00 -1.39 -4.62
N ASP A 151 -10.16 -1.40 -3.96
CA ASP A 151 -11.28 -2.27 -4.31
C ASP A 151 -11.62 -2.21 -5.81
N GLN A 152 -11.65 -1.02 -6.40
CA GLN A 152 -11.96 -0.85 -7.81
C GLN A 152 -10.99 -1.61 -8.73
N PHE A 153 -9.70 -1.67 -8.41
CA PHE A 153 -8.73 -2.42 -9.21
C PHE A 153 -9.07 -3.92 -9.20
N TRP A 154 -9.35 -4.47 -8.02
CA TRP A 154 -9.66 -5.89 -7.85
C TRP A 154 -11.00 -6.28 -8.42
N GLU A 155 -12.02 -5.43 -8.30
CA GLU A 155 -13.36 -5.71 -8.81
C GLU A 155 -13.53 -5.43 -10.31
N THR A 156 -12.53 -4.84 -10.98
CA THR A 156 -12.59 -4.54 -12.42
C THR A 156 -11.39 -5.12 -13.18
N THR A 157 -10.23 -4.50 -13.03
CA THR A 157 -9.03 -4.79 -13.83
C THR A 157 -8.52 -6.20 -13.58
N ALA A 158 -8.37 -6.60 -12.31
CA ALA A 158 -7.86 -7.93 -11.98
C ALA A 158 -8.83 -9.04 -12.43
N LYS A 159 -10.14 -8.85 -12.22
CA LYS A 159 -11.17 -9.78 -12.71
C LYS A 159 -11.18 -9.90 -14.22
N ASP A 160 -11.00 -8.78 -14.94
CA ASP A 160 -10.97 -8.81 -16.41
C ASP A 160 -9.71 -9.51 -16.95
N ILE A 161 -8.56 -9.34 -16.29
CA ILE A 161 -7.31 -10.02 -16.65
C ILE A 161 -7.42 -11.52 -16.40
N LEU A 162 -7.90 -11.90 -15.22
CA LEU A 162 -7.97 -13.30 -14.79
C LEU A 162 -9.17 -14.05 -15.34
N LYS A 163 -10.20 -13.34 -15.80
CA LYS A 163 -11.53 -13.90 -16.14
C LYS A 163 -12.11 -14.76 -15.01
N SER A 164 -11.88 -14.33 -13.76
CA SER A 164 -12.27 -15.04 -12.54
C SER A 164 -12.69 -14.08 -11.44
N ASP A 165 -13.66 -14.49 -10.63
CA ASP A 165 -14.14 -13.74 -9.46
C ASP A 165 -13.38 -14.06 -8.16
N THR A 166 -12.52 -15.10 -8.18
CA THR A 166 -11.78 -15.55 -7.00
C THR A 166 -10.29 -15.35 -7.22
N ILE A 167 -9.76 -14.26 -6.65
CA ILE A 167 -8.39 -13.80 -6.89
C ILE A 167 -7.53 -14.15 -5.69
N ALA A 168 -6.42 -14.83 -5.94
CA ALA A 168 -5.38 -15.07 -4.94
C ALA A 168 -4.28 -14.00 -5.05
N VAL A 169 -3.79 -13.51 -3.92
CA VAL A 169 -2.73 -12.49 -3.83
C VAL A 169 -1.68 -12.91 -2.82
N SER A 170 -0.40 -12.83 -3.20
CA SER A 170 0.73 -13.01 -2.30
C SER A 170 1.60 -11.75 -2.30
N ILE A 171 2.00 -11.31 -1.11
CA ILE A 171 2.79 -10.09 -0.89
C ILE A 171 4.07 -10.43 -0.11
N PRO A 172 5.05 -11.09 -0.76
CA PRO A 172 6.24 -11.60 -0.07
C PRO A 172 7.15 -10.50 0.49
N ALA A 173 7.17 -9.33 -0.14
CA ALA A 173 8.04 -8.22 0.23
C ALA A 173 7.37 -6.86 -0.01
N LYS A 174 7.94 -5.79 0.55
CA LYS A 174 7.44 -4.40 0.38
C LYS A 174 7.31 -3.97 -1.09
N ASN A 175 8.15 -4.52 -1.96
CA ASN A 175 8.19 -4.23 -3.39
C ASN A 175 7.51 -5.30 -4.25
N LEU A 176 6.85 -6.31 -3.67
CA LEU A 176 6.31 -7.43 -4.43
C LEU A 176 4.84 -7.66 -4.09
N LEU A 177 4.02 -7.72 -5.14
CA LEU A 177 2.68 -8.25 -5.08
C LEU A 177 2.46 -9.13 -6.31
N PHE A 178 2.11 -10.39 -6.05
CA PHE A 178 1.72 -11.36 -7.07
C PHE A 178 0.23 -11.65 -6.96
N PHE A 179 -0.41 -11.90 -8.09
CA PHE A 179 -1.80 -12.33 -8.12
C PHE A 179 -2.08 -13.34 -9.22
N SER A 180 -3.01 -14.24 -8.95
CA SER A 180 -3.46 -15.26 -9.89
C SER A 180 -4.94 -15.56 -9.69
N ASP A 181 -5.54 -16.24 -10.66
CA ASP A 181 -6.80 -16.92 -10.43
C ASP A 181 -6.58 -18.06 -9.43
N MET A 182 -7.43 -18.14 -8.40
CA MET A 182 -7.42 -19.25 -7.45
C MET A 182 -8.00 -20.54 -8.08
N LYS A 183 -9.02 -20.41 -8.96
CA LYS A 183 -9.71 -21.56 -9.56
C LYS A 183 -8.85 -22.28 -10.59
N LEU A 184 -8.02 -21.54 -11.32
CA LEU A 184 -6.96 -22.12 -12.15
C LEU A 184 -5.79 -22.59 -11.27
N MET A 185 -6.00 -23.74 -10.63
CA MET A 185 -5.08 -24.35 -9.65
C MET A 185 -3.63 -24.40 -10.13
N GLU A 186 -3.36 -24.54 -11.43
CA GLU A 186 -2.00 -24.55 -12.00
C GLU A 186 -1.26 -23.22 -11.79
N SER A 187 -1.91 -22.08 -12.04
CA SER A 187 -1.29 -20.76 -11.86
C SER A 187 -1.08 -20.45 -10.39
N PHE A 188 -2.10 -20.75 -9.57
CA PHE A 188 -2.04 -20.59 -8.12
C PHE A 188 -0.96 -21.47 -7.47
N ARG A 189 -0.86 -22.74 -7.89
CA ARG A 189 0.18 -23.69 -7.42
C ARG A 189 1.58 -23.28 -7.86
N THR A 190 1.71 -22.52 -8.93
CA THR A 190 2.99 -21.96 -9.38
C THR A 190 3.35 -20.72 -8.55
N MET A 191 2.41 -19.79 -8.40
CA MET A 191 2.63 -18.52 -7.72
C MET A 191 3.07 -18.72 -6.25
N ARG A 192 2.43 -19.64 -5.52
CA ARG A 192 2.67 -19.84 -4.08
C ARG A 192 4.13 -20.23 -3.74
N PRO A 193 4.74 -21.25 -4.35
CA PRO A 193 6.15 -21.57 -4.12
C PRO A 193 7.09 -20.44 -4.47
N ILE A 194 6.84 -19.71 -5.57
CA ILE A 194 7.67 -18.57 -5.97
C ILE A 194 7.55 -17.43 -4.97
N ALA A 195 6.34 -17.10 -4.54
CA ALA A 195 6.11 -16.11 -3.48
C ALA A 195 6.86 -16.48 -2.20
N LYS A 196 6.83 -17.75 -1.80
CA LYS A 196 7.57 -18.24 -0.63
C LYS A 196 9.08 -18.06 -0.80
N GLN A 197 9.65 -18.41 -1.94
CA GLN A 197 11.07 -18.21 -2.22
C GLN A 197 11.46 -16.72 -2.17
N MET A 198 10.63 -15.86 -2.75
CA MET A 198 10.86 -14.40 -2.72
C MET A 198 10.75 -13.85 -1.30
N TYR A 199 9.81 -14.35 -0.49
CA TYR A 199 9.71 -14.00 0.93
C TYR A 199 11.00 -14.37 1.67
N GLU A 200 11.47 -15.61 1.53
CA GLU A 200 12.69 -16.09 2.18
C GLU A 200 13.93 -15.26 1.79
N ALA A 201 14.07 -14.93 0.50
CA ALA A 201 15.15 -14.06 0.04
C ALA A 201 15.08 -12.66 0.67
N SER A 202 13.87 -12.09 0.75
CA SER A 202 13.63 -10.73 1.25
C SER A 202 13.82 -10.54 2.76
N ILE A 203 13.91 -11.63 3.53
CA ILE A 203 14.22 -11.58 4.98
C ILE A 203 15.60 -10.95 5.19
N SER A 204 16.58 -11.40 4.41
CA SER A 204 17.97 -10.94 4.53
C SER A 204 18.13 -9.45 4.20
N ASP A 205 17.29 -8.94 3.30
CA ASP A 205 17.25 -7.54 2.89
C ASP A 205 16.38 -6.66 3.83
N GLY A 206 15.71 -7.24 4.83
CA GLY A 206 14.85 -6.49 5.76
C GLY A 206 13.59 -5.89 5.12
N ILE A 207 13.18 -6.42 3.96
CA ILE A 207 11.98 -5.98 3.23
C ILE A 207 10.87 -7.03 3.15
N ALA A 208 11.06 -8.19 3.77
CA ALA A 208 10.03 -9.21 3.91
C ALA A 208 8.75 -8.66 4.55
N LEU A 209 7.61 -9.13 4.04
CA LEU A 209 6.29 -8.75 4.53
C LEU A 209 5.55 -9.98 5.07
N THR A 210 5.08 -10.89 4.23
CA THR A 210 4.47 -12.15 4.69
C THR A 210 4.60 -13.28 3.67
N ASN A 211 4.70 -14.51 4.16
CA ASN A 211 4.65 -15.71 3.32
C ASN A 211 3.22 -16.18 3.02
N ASN A 212 2.21 -15.47 3.53
CA ASN A 212 0.81 -15.80 3.37
C ASN A 212 0.30 -15.48 1.95
N THR A 213 -0.79 -16.16 1.61
CA THR A 213 -1.63 -15.82 0.45
C THR A 213 -2.99 -15.38 0.94
N TYR A 214 -3.56 -14.35 0.32
CA TYR A 214 -4.86 -13.81 0.63
C TYR A 214 -5.79 -14.01 -0.55
N ILE A 215 -7.04 -14.38 -0.28
CA ILE A 215 -8.09 -14.54 -1.29
C ILE A 215 -9.01 -13.33 -1.22
N ARG A 216 -9.27 -12.72 -2.37
CA ARG A 216 -10.30 -11.70 -2.53
C ARG A 216 -11.65 -12.39 -2.66
N LYS A 217 -12.56 -12.14 -1.71
CA LYS A 217 -13.94 -12.65 -1.75
C LYS A 217 -14.90 -11.61 -1.20
N ASN A 218 -15.97 -11.31 -1.94
CA ASN A 218 -17.03 -10.39 -1.54
C ASN A 218 -16.51 -9.03 -1.03
N GLY A 219 -15.54 -8.46 -1.73
CA GLY A 219 -14.94 -7.17 -1.35
C GLY A 219 -14.00 -7.21 -0.14
N LYS A 220 -13.61 -8.40 0.36
CA LYS A 220 -12.73 -8.55 1.52
C LYS A 220 -11.55 -9.48 1.22
N TRP A 221 -10.48 -9.31 2.01
CA TRP A 221 -9.31 -10.17 2.00
C TRP A 221 -9.40 -11.22 3.11
N VAL A 222 -9.31 -12.48 2.72
CA VAL A 222 -9.33 -13.63 3.65
C VAL A 222 -8.00 -14.36 3.54
N LEU A 223 -7.37 -14.70 4.66
CA LEU A 223 -6.15 -15.51 4.67
C LEU A 223 -6.43 -16.91 4.11
N PHE A 224 -5.60 -17.37 3.17
CA PHE A 224 -5.65 -18.73 2.64
C PHE A 224 -4.97 -19.71 3.61
N LEU A 225 -5.73 -20.70 4.09
CA LEU A 225 -5.32 -21.69 5.08
C LEU A 225 -5.15 -23.11 4.49
N ASP A 226 -5.57 -23.34 3.25
CA ASP A 226 -5.48 -24.65 2.57
C ASP A 226 -6.24 -25.77 3.33
N THR A 227 -7.35 -25.42 4.01
CA THR A 227 -8.20 -26.39 4.73
C THR A 227 -9.38 -26.84 3.86
N PRO A 228 -9.86 -28.08 4.01
CA PRO A 228 -11.04 -28.58 3.27
C PRO A 228 -12.25 -27.66 3.41
N GLU A 229 -12.52 -27.17 4.62
CA GLU A 229 -13.66 -26.31 4.94
C GLU A 229 -13.57 -24.97 4.20
N GLN A 230 -12.38 -24.38 4.14
CA GLN A 230 -12.17 -23.14 3.40
C GLN A 230 -12.29 -23.37 1.89
N MET A 231 -11.78 -24.49 1.39
CA MET A 231 -11.88 -24.82 -0.04
C MET A 231 -13.34 -25.00 -0.48
N GLU A 232 -14.17 -25.65 0.33
CA GLU A 232 -15.62 -25.74 0.09
C GLU A 232 -16.29 -24.35 0.06
N GLU A 233 -15.85 -23.42 0.91
CA GLU A 233 -16.41 -22.07 0.94
C GLU A 233 -15.98 -21.19 -0.24
N LEU A 234 -14.80 -21.46 -0.82
CA LEU A 234 -14.21 -20.64 -1.89
C LEU A 234 -14.63 -21.08 -3.30
N TRP A 235 -15.20 -22.29 -3.47
CA TRP A 235 -15.56 -22.86 -4.76
C TRP A 235 -16.98 -22.50 -5.21
#